data_AF-A0A2E4IKS2-F1
#
_entry.id   AF-A0A2E4IKS2-F1
#
_cell.length_a   1.000
_cell.length_b   1.000
_cell.length_c   1.000
_cell.angle_alpha   90.00
_cell.angle_beta   90.00
_cell.angle_gamma   90.00
#
_symmetry.space_group_name_H-M   'P 1'
#
loop_
_entity.id
_entity.type
_entity.pdbx_description
1 polymer ?
#
loop_
_entity_poly.entity_id
_entity_poly.type
_entity_poly.pdbx_seq_one_letter_code
_entity_poly.pdbx_strand_id
1 'polypeptide(L)'
;MKKELACLVIHGIGRQEPDFAKDLITGVSGQLQTFGRDPQAVAWQSVYWDDVLRPAQDAYLQAAYAAADLNAHGLRTLLLNAFGDAASYRQLPSGRSRGGEETLTYRRIHERVKDALITLYHGPLQDRPVPLVALAHSFGGHILSNYIWDCQQRPDKRLSSFERMNWLSGFITFGCNIPLFTFTCTEVVPIRFPPPRLPARLKPNARWLNFFDPDDVLAWPLRPINGAYAGVVDSDERIHVGGPVTGWTPASHLAYWSDERFANRIAKFLDSLL
;
A
#
# COMPACT_ATOMS: atom_id res chain seq x y z
N MET A 1 -0.26 16.58 21.05
CA MET A 1 0.01 15.36 21.84
C MET A 1 1.15 14.59 21.18
N LYS A 2 1.96 13.86 21.96
CA LYS A 2 3.12 13.13 21.45
C LYS A 2 2.64 11.87 20.72
N LYS A 3 3.08 11.67 19.48
CA LYS A 3 2.75 10.47 18.68
C LYS A 3 3.63 9.28 19.10
N GLU A 4 3.08 8.09 19.24
CA GLU A 4 3.82 6.89 19.67
C GLU A 4 3.99 5.89 18.54
N LEU A 5 3.14 5.98 17.52
CA LEU A 5 3.11 5.10 16.36
C LEU A 5 2.83 5.92 15.10
N ALA A 6 3.42 5.54 13.98
CA ALA A 6 3.17 6.15 12.68
C ALA A 6 2.55 5.11 11.74
N CYS A 7 1.54 5.50 10.98
CA CYS A 7 0.85 4.67 10.00
C CYS A 7 0.84 5.37 8.64
N LEU A 8 1.40 4.69 7.63
CA LEU A 8 1.36 5.11 6.24
C LEU A 8 0.35 4.24 5.50
N VAL A 9 -0.63 4.84 4.83
CA VAL A 9 -1.71 4.10 4.13
C VAL A 9 -1.64 4.40 2.63
N ILE A 10 -1.61 3.37 1.78
CA ILE A 10 -1.55 3.52 0.32
C ILE A 10 -2.67 2.73 -0.36
N HIS A 11 -3.32 3.36 -1.34
CA HIS A 11 -4.40 2.75 -2.13
C HIS A 11 -3.88 1.94 -3.33
N GLY A 12 -4.75 1.07 -3.85
CA GLY A 12 -4.54 0.27 -5.06
C GLY A 12 -4.84 0.99 -6.39
N ILE A 13 -4.97 0.21 -7.45
CA ILE A 13 -5.34 0.68 -8.80
C ILE A 13 -6.75 1.27 -8.87
N GLY A 14 -6.99 2.03 -9.91
CA GLY A 14 -8.29 2.60 -10.24
C GLY A 14 -8.51 3.98 -9.63
N ARG A 15 -9.70 4.52 -9.88
CA ARG A 15 -10.08 5.86 -9.43
C ARG A 15 -10.19 5.89 -7.90
N GLN A 16 -9.50 6.83 -7.26
CA GLN A 16 -9.54 7.02 -5.81
C GLN A 16 -9.81 8.47 -5.44
N GLU A 17 -10.39 8.70 -4.27
CA GLU A 17 -10.50 10.06 -3.71
C GLU A 17 -9.33 10.34 -2.75
N PRO A 18 -8.90 11.61 -2.59
CA PRO A 18 -7.79 11.95 -1.70
C PRO A 18 -7.96 11.48 -0.24
N ASP A 19 -9.20 11.31 0.22
CA ASP A 19 -9.57 10.83 1.55
C ASP A 19 -9.93 9.34 1.63
N PHE A 20 -9.51 8.52 0.64
CA PHE A 20 -9.81 7.08 0.56
C PHE A 20 -9.61 6.28 1.86
N ALA A 21 -8.64 6.67 2.69
CA ALA A 21 -8.29 5.97 3.92
C ALA A 21 -9.19 6.31 5.12
N LYS A 22 -10.11 7.28 4.98
CA LYS A 22 -10.88 7.85 6.09
C LYS A 22 -11.62 6.78 6.90
N ASP A 23 -12.36 5.91 6.24
CA ASP A 23 -13.17 4.89 6.92
C ASP A 23 -12.31 3.88 7.67
N LEU A 24 -11.17 3.47 7.09
CA LEU A 24 -10.23 2.57 7.74
C LEU A 24 -9.62 3.23 8.98
N ILE A 25 -9.19 4.48 8.86
CA ILE A 25 -8.61 5.24 9.97
C ILE A 25 -9.65 5.40 11.09
N THR A 26 -10.90 5.73 10.75
CA THR A 26 -11.99 5.86 11.72
C THR A 26 -12.28 4.52 12.41
N GLY A 27 -12.39 3.42 11.65
CA GLY A 27 -12.63 2.09 12.20
C GLY A 27 -11.52 1.63 13.14
N VAL A 28 -10.26 1.74 12.71
CA VAL A 28 -9.10 1.35 13.52
C VAL A 28 -8.98 2.22 14.78
N SER A 29 -9.21 3.53 14.65
CA SER A 29 -9.18 4.46 15.78
C SER A 29 -10.28 4.12 16.80
N GLY A 30 -11.49 3.79 16.34
CA GLY A 30 -12.57 3.32 17.22
C GLY A 30 -12.19 2.06 17.98
N GLN A 31 -11.61 1.07 17.29
CA GLN A 31 -11.16 -0.17 17.93
C GLN A 31 -10.04 0.07 18.95
N LEU A 32 -9.08 0.95 18.67
CA LEU A 32 -8.05 1.36 19.64
C LEU A 32 -8.66 1.99 20.91
N GLN A 33 -9.72 2.80 20.79
CA GLN A 33 -10.42 3.34 21.95
C GLN A 33 -11.03 2.22 22.80
N THR A 34 -11.60 1.19 22.18
CA THR A 34 -12.16 0.03 22.92
C THR A 34 -11.09 -0.74 23.68
N PHE A 35 -9.83 -0.68 23.25
CA PHE A 35 -8.68 -1.27 23.95
C PHE A 35 -8.09 -0.35 25.01
N GLY A 36 -8.68 0.83 25.26
CA GLY A 36 -8.20 1.81 26.22
C GLY A 36 -7.00 2.64 25.74
N ARG A 37 -6.70 2.64 24.43
CA ARG A 37 -5.64 3.48 23.84
C ARG A 37 -6.20 4.80 23.35
N ASP A 38 -5.38 5.85 23.45
CA ASP A 38 -5.66 7.14 22.82
C ASP A 38 -5.35 7.04 21.31
N PRO A 39 -6.34 7.15 20.39
CA PRO A 39 -6.08 7.11 18.96
C PRO A 39 -5.19 8.25 18.47
N GLN A 40 -5.13 9.35 19.23
CA GLN A 40 -4.25 10.46 18.91
C GLN A 40 -2.77 10.14 19.15
N ALA A 41 -2.45 9.02 19.77
CA ALA A 41 -1.08 8.48 19.80
C ALA A 41 -0.62 8.02 18.40
N VAL A 42 -1.53 7.74 17.47
CA VAL A 42 -1.18 7.33 16.11
C VAL A 42 -1.11 8.55 15.17
N ALA A 43 -0.05 8.64 14.38
CA ALA A 43 0.09 9.59 13.29
C ALA A 43 -0.24 8.90 11.96
N TRP A 44 -1.30 9.33 11.29
CA TRP A 44 -1.73 8.77 10.02
C TRP A 44 -1.29 9.65 8.85
N GLN A 45 -0.83 9.03 7.77
CA GLN A 45 -0.57 9.69 6.51
C GLN A 45 -1.02 8.81 5.35
N SER A 46 -1.83 9.36 4.46
CA SER A 46 -2.24 8.71 3.22
C SER A 46 -1.26 9.04 2.09
N VAL A 47 -1.00 8.04 1.24
CA VAL A 47 -0.29 8.18 -0.03
C VAL A 47 -1.32 8.10 -1.15
N TYR A 48 -1.65 9.24 -1.71
CA TYR A 48 -2.54 9.37 -2.86
C TYR A 48 -1.70 9.59 -4.13
N TRP A 49 -1.92 8.76 -5.15
CA TRP A 49 -1.12 8.74 -6.37
C TRP A 49 -1.90 8.67 -7.68
N ASP A 50 -3.23 8.45 -7.64
CA ASP A 50 -4.09 8.34 -8.82
C ASP A 50 -4.03 9.60 -9.72
N ASP A 51 -3.79 10.78 -9.15
CA ASP A 51 -3.62 12.03 -9.91
C ASP A 51 -2.46 12.03 -10.91
N VAL A 52 -1.50 11.10 -10.78
CA VAL A 52 -0.37 10.97 -11.70
C VAL A 52 -0.81 10.50 -13.09
N LEU A 53 -1.77 9.59 -13.18
CA LEU A 53 -2.22 8.96 -14.43
C LEU A 53 -3.61 9.44 -14.88
N ARG A 54 -4.44 9.85 -13.91
CA ARG A 54 -5.79 10.34 -14.12
C ARG A 54 -5.97 11.30 -15.30
N PRO A 55 -5.16 12.37 -15.48
CA PRO A 55 -5.40 13.32 -16.59
C PRO A 55 -5.31 12.66 -17.97
N ALA A 56 -4.36 11.73 -18.16
CA ALA A 56 -4.19 11.03 -19.43
C ALA A 56 -5.31 10.00 -19.67
N GLN A 57 -5.72 9.28 -18.62
CA GLN A 57 -6.82 8.33 -18.68
C GLN A 57 -8.15 9.02 -19.00
N ASP A 58 -8.46 10.13 -18.32
CA ASP A 58 -9.69 10.89 -18.53
C ASP A 58 -9.73 11.49 -19.94
N ALA A 59 -8.62 12.03 -20.44
CA ALA A 59 -8.52 12.57 -21.79
C ALA A 59 -8.79 11.50 -22.87
N TYR A 60 -8.23 10.30 -22.71
CA TYR A 60 -8.47 9.20 -23.64
C TYR A 60 -9.92 8.69 -23.56
N LEU A 61 -10.45 8.49 -22.35
CA LEU A 61 -11.84 8.02 -22.18
C LEU A 61 -12.84 8.99 -22.80
N GLN A 62 -12.65 10.30 -22.60
CA GLN A 62 -13.48 11.32 -23.23
C GLN A 62 -13.42 11.25 -24.76
N ALA A 63 -12.20 11.16 -25.34
CA ALA A 63 -12.04 11.04 -26.77
C ALA A 63 -12.65 9.74 -27.34
N ALA A 64 -12.48 8.61 -26.65
CA ALA A 64 -12.98 7.31 -27.08
C ALA A 64 -14.52 7.26 -27.09
N TYR A 65 -15.17 7.79 -26.04
CA TYR A 65 -16.63 7.84 -25.95
C TYR A 65 -17.25 8.88 -26.89
N ALA A 66 -16.50 9.92 -27.29
CA ALA A 66 -16.95 10.85 -28.32
C ALA A 66 -16.83 10.27 -29.74
N ALA A 67 -15.82 9.42 -29.98
CA ALA A 67 -15.51 8.89 -31.30
C ALA A 67 -16.30 7.62 -31.68
N ALA A 68 -16.75 6.84 -30.69
CA ALA A 68 -17.47 5.59 -30.93
C ALA A 68 -18.60 5.37 -29.92
N ASP A 69 -19.70 4.78 -30.39
CA ASP A 69 -20.80 4.32 -29.53
C ASP A 69 -20.39 3.03 -28.81
N LEU A 70 -19.82 3.18 -27.61
CA LEU A 70 -19.31 2.09 -26.80
C LEU A 70 -20.33 1.71 -25.73
N ASN A 71 -20.64 0.42 -25.61
CA ASN A 71 -21.45 -0.05 -24.49
C ASN A 71 -20.62 -0.19 -23.21
N ALA A 72 -21.32 -0.21 -22.07
CA ALA A 72 -20.77 -0.48 -20.74
C ALA A 72 -19.67 0.51 -20.29
N HIS A 73 -19.91 1.82 -20.43
CA HIS A 73 -18.96 2.89 -20.07
C HIS A 73 -18.36 2.69 -18.67
N GLY A 74 -19.19 2.36 -17.66
CA GLY A 74 -18.70 2.15 -16.30
C GLY A 74 -17.66 1.03 -16.18
N LEU A 75 -17.93 -0.14 -16.78
CA LEU A 75 -17.00 -1.27 -16.76
C LEU A 75 -15.73 -0.98 -17.58
N ARG A 76 -15.87 -0.34 -18.74
CA ARG A 76 -14.72 0.05 -19.57
C ARG A 76 -13.81 1.04 -18.86
N THR A 77 -14.38 2.06 -18.22
CA THR A 77 -13.64 3.04 -17.42
C THR A 77 -12.92 2.35 -16.25
N LEU A 78 -13.60 1.46 -15.53
CA LEU A 78 -12.98 0.69 -14.44
C LEU A 78 -11.78 -0.12 -14.92
N LEU A 79 -11.95 -0.90 -16.00
CA LEU A 79 -10.88 -1.73 -16.55
C LEU A 79 -9.73 -0.90 -17.13
N LEU A 80 -10.03 0.21 -17.80
CA LEU A 80 -9.00 1.09 -18.36
C LEU A 80 -8.16 1.72 -17.25
N ASN A 81 -8.78 2.21 -16.19
CA ASN A 81 -8.04 2.77 -15.06
C ASN A 81 -7.21 1.67 -14.39
N ALA A 82 -7.82 0.52 -14.10
CA ALA A 82 -7.15 -0.60 -13.43
C ALA A 82 -5.94 -1.14 -14.20
N PHE A 83 -6.10 -1.46 -15.49
CA PHE A 83 -5.01 -1.98 -16.32
C PHE A 83 -4.05 -0.89 -16.77
N GLY A 84 -4.55 0.32 -17.00
CA GLY A 84 -3.73 1.48 -17.33
C GLY A 84 -2.71 1.78 -16.24
N ASP A 85 -3.12 1.72 -14.98
CA ASP A 85 -2.23 1.88 -13.83
C ASP A 85 -1.15 0.79 -13.81
N ALA A 86 -1.56 -0.48 -13.88
CA ALA A 86 -0.66 -1.63 -13.84
C ALA A 86 0.34 -1.64 -15.00
N ALA A 87 -0.10 -1.26 -16.20
CA ALA A 87 0.74 -1.22 -17.39
C ALA A 87 1.69 0.00 -17.41
N SER A 88 1.28 1.13 -16.84
CA SER A 88 2.07 2.37 -16.82
C SER A 88 3.12 2.39 -15.71
N TYR A 89 2.88 1.64 -14.64
CA TYR A 89 3.84 1.52 -13.55
C TYR A 89 4.92 0.48 -13.90
N ARG A 90 6.02 0.93 -14.50
CA ARG A 90 7.14 0.07 -14.88
C ARG A 90 8.48 0.68 -14.54
N GLN A 91 9.36 -0.13 -13.96
CA GLN A 91 10.78 0.19 -13.88
C GLN A 91 11.47 -0.38 -15.13
N LEU A 92 11.89 0.48 -16.06
CA LEU A 92 12.66 0.03 -17.23
C LEU A 92 14.15 -0.07 -16.88
N PRO A 93 14.88 -1.08 -17.40
CA PRO A 93 16.32 -1.17 -17.22
C PRO A 93 17.01 0.09 -17.73
N SER A 94 17.87 0.67 -16.90
CA SER A 94 18.72 1.80 -17.26
C SER A 94 19.84 1.34 -18.22
N GLY A 95 19.48 0.99 -19.45
CA GLY A 95 20.38 0.55 -20.52
C GLY A 95 20.45 1.58 -21.66
N ARG A 96 21.54 2.34 -21.70
CA ARG A 96 22.13 3.09 -22.84
C ARG A 96 21.31 4.09 -23.65
N SER A 97 20.07 4.36 -23.32
CA SER A 97 19.38 5.60 -23.69
C SER A 97 18.55 6.03 -22.50
N ARG A 98 18.56 7.32 -22.16
CA ARG A 98 17.75 7.87 -21.05
C ARG A 98 16.36 7.22 -21.11
N GLY A 99 16.03 6.41 -20.11
CA GLY A 99 14.72 5.77 -20.01
C GLY A 99 13.65 6.83 -20.21
N GLY A 100 12.75 6.60 -21.17
CA GLY A 100 11.76 7.58 -21.64
C GLY A 100 10.74 7.97 -20.57
N GLU A 101 9.67 8.64 -21.00
CA GLU A 101 8.59 9.16 -20.13
C GLU A 101 7.99 8.10 -19.19
N GLU A 102 8.03 6.81 -19.54
CA GLU A 102 7.55 5.70 -18.70
C GLU A 102 8.33 5.55 -17.37
N THR A 103 9.62 5.89 -17.35
CA THR A 103 10.39 5.94 -16.08
C THR A 103 9.99 7.14 -15.21
N LEU A 104 9.24 8.11 -15.75
CA LEU A 104 8.72 9.25 -14.98
C LEU A 104 7.54 8.83 -14.12
N THR A 105 6.62 7.98 -14.59
CA THR A 105 5.46 7.53 -13.79
C THR A 105 5.89 6.81 -12.53
N TYR A 106 6.78 5.82 -12.67
CA TYR A 106 7.36 5.10 -11.52
C TYR A 106 7.99 6.07 -10.51
N ARG A 107 8.81 7.02 -10.99
CA ARG A 107 9.46 8.02 -10.13
C ARG A 107 8.46 8.98 -9.47
N ARG A 108 7.46 9.47 -10.20
CA ARG A 108 6.43 10.38 -9.68
C ARG A 108 5.61 9.72 -8.58
N ILE A 109 5.24 8.45 -8.74
CA ILE A 109 4.53 7.68 -7.71
C ILE A 109 5.42 7.48 -6.48
N HIS A 110 6.70 7.13 -6.68
CA HIS A 110 7.66 7.03 -5.57
C HIS A 110 7.91 8.38 -4.86
N GLU A 111 7.86 9.49 -5.59
CA GLU A 111 7.91 10.83 -5.02
C GLU A 111 6.70 11.09 -4.11
N ARG A 112 5.49 10.61 -4.43
CA ARG A 112 4.33 10.68 -3.53
C ARG A 112 4.55 9.94 -2.22
N VAL A 113 5.14 8.74 -2.27
CA VAL A 113 5.48 7.96 -1.07
C VAL A 113 6.50 8.72 -0.22
N LYS A 114 7.56 9.24 -0.86
CA LYS A 114 8.60 10.03 -0.22
C LYS A 114 8.03 11.30 0.45
N ASP A 115 7.21 12.05 -0.27
CA ASP A 115 6.63 13.30 0.22
C ASP A 115 5.68 13.03 1.40
N ALA A 116 4.89 11.95 1.34
CA ALA A 116 4.08 11.50 2.47
C ALA A 116 4.93 11.17 3.70
N LEU A 117 6.06 10.47 3.53
CA LEU A 117 6.98 10.16 4.63
C LEU A 117 7.63 11.42 5.23
N ILE A 118 8.01 12.39 4.37
CA ILE A 118 8.51 13.71 4.78
C ILE A 118 7.43 14.44 5.60
N THR A 119 6.20 14.54 5.09
CA THR A 119 5.08 15.18 5.79
C THR A 119 4.81 14.52 7.13
N LEU A 120 4.79 13.19 7.19
CA LEU A 120 4.58 12.42 8.41
C LEU A 120 5.70 12.65 9.43
N TYR A 121 6.96 12.63 8.99
CA TYR A 121 8.12 12.74 9.86
C TYR A 121 8.34 14.15 10.43
N HIS A 122 8.28 15.17 9.57
CA HIS A 122 8.52 16.55 9.99
C HIS A 122 7.27 17.22 10.58
N GLY A 123 6.07 16.76 10.22
CA GLY A 123 4.81 17.29 10.73
C GLY A 123 4.42 16.68 12.08
N PRO A 124 3.53 15.68 12.12
CA PRO A 124 2.98 15.14 13.36
C PRO A 124 4.02 14.45 14.25
N LEU A 125 5.12 13.92 13.68
CA LEU A 125 6.18 13.27 14.47
C LEU A 125 7.24 14.23 15.00
N GLN A 126 7.31 15.47 14.48
CA GLN A 126 8.26 16.50 14.92
C GLN A 126 9.71 15.99 14.95
N ASP A 127 10.16 15.36 13.85
CA ASP A 127 11.51 14.79 13.70
C ASP A 127 11.87 13.68 14.67
N ARG A 128 10.89 13.13 15.41
CA ARG A 128 11.13 12.04 16.35
C ARG A 128 10.66 10.71 15.75
N PRO A 129 11.57 9.78 15.46
CA PRO A 129 11.18 8.51 14.90
C PRO A 129 10.43 7.66 15.93
N VAL A 130 9.41 6.98 15.43
CA VAL A 130 8.56 6.02 16.15
C VAL A 130 8.41 4.77 15.27
N PRO A 131 7.91 3.64 15.79
CA PRO A 131 7.56 2.50 14.94
C PRO A 131 6.67 2.96 13.77
N LEU A 132 6.97 2.49 12.57
CA LEU A 132 6.19 2.78 11.36
C LEU A 132 5.46 1.51 10.90
N VAL A 133 4.15 1.62 10.68
CA VAL A 133 3.33 0.59 10.07
C VAL A 133 2.87 1.07 8.71
N ALA A 134 3.10 0.28 7.67
CA ALA A 134 2.56 0.52 6.36
C ALA A 134 1.32 -0.34 6.14
N LEU A 135 0.23 0.25 5.65
CA LEU A 135 -1.01 -0.42 5.25
C LEU A 135 -1.17 -0.22 3.75
N ALA A 136 -1.08 -1.30 2.99
CA ALA A 136 -1.02 -1.25 1.55
C ALA A 136 -2.11 -2.11 0.92
N HIS A 137 -3.08 -1.43 0.32
CA HIS A 137 -4.18 -2.07 -0.39
C HIS A 137 -3.75 -2.45 -1.79
N SER A 138 -3.98 -3.70 -2.20
CA SER A 138 -3.89 -4.11 -3.60
C SER A 138 -2.57 -3.70 -4.23
N PHE A 139 -2.63 -2.94 -5.33
CA PHE A 139 -1.46 -2.44 -6.05
C PHE A 139 -0.56 -1.49 -5.24
N GLY A 140 -1.10 -0.82 -4.23
CA GLY A 140 -0.32 -0.07 -3.27
C GLY A 140 0.72 -0.94 -2.56
N GLY A 141 0.44 -2.24 -2.38
CA GLY A 141 1.40 -3.22 -1.87
C GLY A 141 2.60 -3.41 -2.80
N HIS A 142 2.35 -3.52 -4.10
CA HIS A 142 3.42 -3.61 -5.11
C HIS A 142 4.24 -2.32 -5.17
N ILE A 143 3.57 -1.16 -5.20
CA ILE A 143 4.22 0.16 -5.20
C ILE A 143 5.14 0.31 -3.98
N LEU A 144 4.62 0.02 -2.79
CA LEU A 144 5.37 0.24 -1.55
C LEU A 144 6.49 -0.79 -1.38
N SER A 145 6.28 -2.04 -1.79
CA SER A 145 7.34 -3.05 -1.84
C SER A 145 8.51 -2.59 -2.72
N ASN A 146 8.23 -2.05 -3.91
CA ASN A 146 9.27 -1.53 -4.80
C ASN A 146 9.96 -0.27 -4.25
N TYR A 147 9.20 0.63 -3.62
CA TYR A 147 9.78 1.81 -2.94
C TYR A 147 10.74 1.41 -1.81
N ILE A 148 10.34 0.46 -0.96
CA ILE A 148 11.18 -0.07 0.10
C ILE A 148 12.41 -0.77 -0.47
N TRP A 149 12.23 -1.59 -1.52
CA TRP A 149 13.34 -2.23 -2.23
C TRP A 149 14.36 -1.19 -2.74
N ASP A 150 13.90 -0.15 -3.43
CA ASP A 150 14.77 0.91 -3.94
C ASP A 150 15.50 1.64 -2.81
N CYS A 151 14.84 1.89 -1.67
CA CYS A 151 15.49 2.44 -0.48
C CYS A 151 16.58 1.51 0.09
N GLN A 152 16.39 0.20 0.01
CA GLN A 152 17.35 -0.80 0.49
C GLN A 152 18.56 -0.95 -0.44
N GLN A 153 18.35 -0.84 -1.76
CA GLN A 153 19.38 -1.03 -2.76
C GLN A 153 20.13 0.27 -3.09
N ARG A 154 19.45 1.40 -3.13
CA ARG A 154 19.97 2.73 -3.52
C ARG A 154 19.45 3.80 -2.56
N PRO A 155 19.87 3.76 -1.28
CA PRO A 155 19.37 4.70 -0.27
C PRO A 155 19.73 6.14 -0.60
N ASP A 156 18.74 7.04 -0.58
CA ASP A 156 18.99 8.48 -0.60
C ASP A 156 19.56 8.93 0.75
N LYS A 157 20.84 9.31 0.75
CA LYS A 157 21.55 9.71 1.97
C LYS A 157 21.07 11.04 2.55
N ARG A 158 20.30 11.83 1.80
CA ARG A 158 19.74 13.11 2.25
C ARG A 158 18.55 12.95 3.18
N LEU A 159 17.82 11.84 3.06
CA LEU A 159 16.66 11.53 3.91
C LEU A 159 17.09 11.03 5.28
N SER A 160 16.23 11.11 6.29
CA SER A 160 16.46 10.48 7.59
C SER A 160 16.36 8.94 7.52
N SER A 161 16.72 8.26 8.60
CA SER A 161 16.49 6.80 8.68
C SER A 161 15.01 6.43 8.68
N PHE A 162 14.13 7.30 9.20
CA PHE A 162 12.68 7.09 9.21
C PHE A 162 12.12 7.17 7.79
N GLU A 163 12.43 8.24 7.06
CA GLU A 163 11.99 8.45 5.67
C GLU A 163 12.54 7.37 4.72
N ARG A 164 13.70 6.78 5.02
CA ARG A 164 14.22 5.59 4.31
C ARG A 164 13.60 4.26 4.75
N MET A 165 12.45 4.27 5.42
CA MET A 165 11.72 3.07 5.85
C MET A 165 12.48 2.17 6.84
N ASN A 166 13.56 2.64 7.50
CA ASN A 166 14.30 1.80 8.46
C ASN A 166 13.58 1.61 9.80
N TRP A 167 12.48 2.33 10.02
CA TRP A 167 11.62 2.21 11.19
C TRP A 167 10.36 1.37 10.93
N LEU A 168 10.25 0.77 9.75
CA LEU A 168 9.14 -0.11 9.37
C LEU A 168 9.09 -1.32 10.31
N SER A 169 8.14 -1.26 11.23
CA SER A 169 7.84 -2.27 12.23
C SER A 169 6.63 -3.11 11.81
N GLY A 170 5.78 -2.59 10.93
CA GLY A 170 4.67 -3.37 10.38
C GLY A 170 4.57 -3.18 8.88
N PHE A 171 4.38 -4.26 8.12
CA PHE A 171 3.94 -4.18 6.73
C PHE A 171 2.67 -4.99 6.55
N ILE A 172 1.56 -4.29 6.39
CA ILE A 172 0.24 -4.89 6.26
C ILE A 172 -0.17 -4.77 4.81
N THR A 173 -0.29 -5.90 4.14
CA THR A 173 -0.84 -5.97 2.78
C THR A 173 -2.26 -6.52 2.85
N PHE A 174 -3.19 -5.95 2.10
CA PHE A 174 -4.58 -6.43 2.08
C PHE A 174 -5.19 -6.25 0.69
N GLY A 175 -6.02 -7.21 0.28
CA GLY A 175 -6.45 -7.28 -1.12
C GLY A 175 -5.26 -7.44 -2.08
N CYS A 176 -4.14 -8.03 -1.63
CA CYS A 176 -2.84 -7.82 -2.27
C CYS A 176 -2.67 -8.61 -3.58
N ASN A 177 -2.21 -7.93 -4.63
CA ASN A 177 -2.02 -8.50 -5.97
C ASN A 177 -0.54 -8.63 -6.40
N ILE A 178 0.42 -8.50 -5.46
CA ILE A 178 1.86 -8.66 -5.72
C ILE A 178 2.18 -9.90 -6.58
N PRO A 179 1.58 -11.10 -6.36
CA PRO A 179 1.89 -12.28 -7.18
C PRO A 179 1.74 -12.06 -8.68
N LEU A 180 0.80 -11.22 -9.13
CA LEU A 180 0.58 -10.96 -10.56
C LEU A 180 1.78 -10.29 -11.24
N PHE A 181 2.59 -9.56 -10.48
CA PHE A 181 3.74 -8.81 -10.99
C PHE A 181 5.06 -9.59 -10.91
N THR A 182 5.07 -10.73 -10.21
CA THR A 182 6.29 -11.54 -10.05
C THR A 182 6.57 -12.43 -11.26
N PHE A 183 5.56 -12.70 -12.10
CA PHE A 183 5.68 -13.61 -13.24
C PHE A 183 6.66 -13.15 -14.33
N THR A 184 7.02 -11.86 -14.34
CA THR A 184 8.03 -11.32 -15.25
C THR A 184 9.46 -11.43 -14.70
N CYS A 185 9.62 -11.78 -13.43
CA CYS A 185 10.92 -11.86 -12.78
C CYS A 185 11.53 -13.26 -12.98
N THR A 186 12.82 -13.31 -13.36
CA THR A 186 13.57 -14.57 -13.41
C THR A 186 13.87 -15.11 -12.02
N GLU A 187 14.07 -14.20 -11.06
CA GLU A 187 14.23 -14.50 -9.65
C GLU A 187 13.37 -13.53 -8.85
N VAL A 188 12.52 -14.06 -7.97
CA VAL A 188 11.58 -13.27 -7.17
C VAL A 188 12.12 -13.14 -5.76
N VAL A 189 12.56 -11.95 -5.37
CA VAL A 189 13.12 -11.68 -4.04
C VAL A 189 12.26 -10.61 -3.34
N PRO A 190 11.74 -10.87 -2.13
CA PRO A 190 11.00 -9.85 -1.39
C PRO A 190 11.96 -8.80 -0.79
N ILE A 191 11.39 -7.70 -0.31
CA ILE A 191 12.13 -6.76 0.54
C ILE A 191 12.70 -7.46 1.78
N ARG A 192 13.83 -6.96 2.29
CA ARG A 192 14.33 -7.41 3.60
C ARG A 192 13.41 -6.90 4.70
N PHE A 193 12.75 -7.81 5.39
CA PHE A 193 11.87 -7.51 6.51
C PHE A 193 12.16 -8.43 7.70
N PRO A 194 12.19 -7.93 8.95
CA PRO A 194 12.21 -6.51 9.30
C PRO A 194 13.45 -5.79 8.73
N PRO A 195 13.44 -4.45 8.58
CA PRO A 195 14.60 -3.72 8.09
C PRO A 195 15.84 -4.04 8.95
N PRO A 196 17.03 -4.27 8.36
CA PRO A 196 18.23 -4.60 9.13
C PRO A 196 18.56 -3.56 10.21
N ARG A 197 18.29 -2.28 9.91
CA ARG A 197 18.51 -1.10 10.76
C ARG A 197 17.35 -0.76 11.70
N LEU A 198 16.29 -1.57 11.75
CA LEU A 198 15.23 -1.40 12.73
C LEU A 198 15.82 -1.51 14.15
N PRO A 199 15.48 -0.61 15.10
CA PRO A 199 15.94 -0.71 16.48
C PRO A 199 15.68 -2.09 17.08
N ALA A 200 16.66 -2.67 17.77
CA ALA A 200 16.60 -4.04 18.28
C ALA A 200 15.36 -4.32 19.14
N ARG A 201 14.92 -3.34 19.94
CA ARG A 201 13.71 -3.44 20.77
C ARG A 201 12.40 -3.61 19.98
N LEU A 202 12.36 -3.19 18.71
CA LEU A 202 11.17 -3.27 17.86
C LEU A 202 11.13 -4.55 17.02
N LYS A 203 12.28 -5.19 16.78
CA LYS A 203 12.38 -6.40 15.94
C LYS A 203 11.48 -7.56 16.42
N PRO A 204 11.36 -7.87 17.73
CA PRO A 204 10.53 -8.99 18.19
C PRO A 204 9.05 -8.85 17.84
N ASN A 205 8.55 -7.61 17.72
CA ASN A 205 7.15 -7.31 17.40
C ASN A 205 6.95 -6.93 15.92
N ALA A 206 8.02 -6.90 15.12
CA ALA A 206 7.90 -6.52 13.74
C ALA A 206 7.23 -7.63 12.92
N ARG A 207 6.18 -7.29 12.16
CA ARG A 207 5.41 -8.28 11.38
C ARG A 207 5.07 -7.79 9.98
N TRP A 208 5.16 -8.69 9.00
CA TRP A 208 4.51 -8.56 7.70
C TRP A 208 3.28 -9.47 7.66
N LEU A 209 2.10 -8.85 7.74
CA LEU A 209 0.82 -9.54 7.75
C LEU A 209 0.12 -9.31 6.41
N ASN A 210 -0.33 -10.38 5.75
CA ASN A 210 -1.13 -10.28 4.54
C ASN A 210 -2.56 -10.73 4.80
N PHE A 211 -3.55 -9.93 4.43
CA PHE A 211 -4.97 -10.23 4.57
C PHE A 211 -5.63 -10.38 3.22
N PHE A 212 -6.39 -11.46 3.04
CA PHE A 212 -7.13 -11.70 1.80
C PHE A 212 -8.49 -12.29 2.08
N ASP A 213 -9.47 -11.83 1.33
CA ASP A 213 -10.78 -12.43 1.23
C ASP A 213 -10.77 -13.51 0.15
N PRO A 214 -11.18 -14.75 0.46
CA PRO A 214 -11.32 -15.82 -0.54
C PRO A 214 -12.17 -15.44 -1.75
N ASP A 215 -13.11 -14.52 -1.59
CA ASP A 215 -14.00 -14.05 -2.65
C ASP A 215 -13.45 -12.81 -3.38
N ASP A 216 -12.33 -12.26 -2.94
CA ASP A 216 -11.58 -11.21 -3.63
C ASP A 216 -10.60 -11.83 -4.64
N VAL A 217 -11.00 -11.86 -5.90
CA VAL A 217 -10.23 -12.46 -7.01
C VAL A 217 -8.90 -11.77 -7.32
N LEU A 218 -8.66 -10.58 -6.73
CA LEU A 218 -7.39 -9.85 -6.87
C LEU A 218 -6.49 -10.02 -5.63
N ALA A 219 -7.01 -10.60 -4.55
CA ALA A 219 -6.26 -10.84 -3.33
C ALA A 219 -5.67 -12.24 -3.33
N TRP A 220 -4.36 -12.32 -3.12
CA TRP A 220 -3.65 -13.58 -3.14
C TRP A 220 -2.74 -13.72 -1.90
N PRO A 221 -2.55 -14.94 -1.39
CA PRO A 221 -1.54 -15.20 -0.37
C PRO A 221 -0.14 -14.93 -0.93
N LEU A 222 0.76 -14.37 -0.12
CA LEU A 222 2.10 -13.98 -0.54
C LEU A 222 3.14 -15.06 -0.25
N ARG A 223 2.99 -15.84 0.83
CA ARG A 223 3.95 -16.90 1.19
C ARG A 223 4.10 -17.96 0.09
N PRO A 224 3.04 -18.35 -0.67
CA PRO A 224 3.17 -19.30 -1.78
C PRO A 224 3.98 -18.80 -2.99
N ILE A 225 4.34 -17.52 -3.06
CA ILE A 225 5.18 -16.99 -4.15
C ILE A 225 6.48 -17.79 -4.24
N ASN A 226 7.19 -17.95 -3.11
CA ASN A 226 8.37 -18.82 -2.97
C ASN A 226 8.85 -18.88 -1.50
N GLY A 227 9.92 -19.65 -1.25
CA GLY A 227 10.55 -19.77 0.07
C GLY A 227 11.09 -18.46 0.65
N ALA A 228 11.49 -17.49 -0.18
CA ALA A 228 11.96 -16.19 0.29
C ALA A 228 10.81 -15.35 0.87
N TYR A 229 9.66 -15.31 0.19
CA TYR A 229 8.45 -14.69 0.73
C TYR A 229 7.94 -15.40 1.99
N ALA A 230 7.93 -16.74 2.00
CA ALA A 230 7.56 -17.52 3.18
C ALA A 230 8.45 -17.25 4.40
N GLY A 231 9.69 -16.80 4.20
CA GLY A 231 10.62 -16.45 5.27
C GLY A 231 10.46 -15.04 5.85
N VAL A 232 9.75 -14.13 5.16
CA VAL A 232 9.58 -12.74 5.61
C VAL A 232 8.12 -12.32 5.84
N VAL A 233 7.16 -13.02 5.24
CA VAL A 233 5.73 -12.82 5.49
C VAL A 233 5.31 -13.68 6.68
N ASP A 234 5.02 -13.04 7.80
CA ASP A 234 4.67 -13.70 9.05
C ASP A 234 3.40 -14.55 8.93
N SER A 235 2.35 -14.01 8.29
CA SER A 235 1.09 -14.72 8.07
C SER A 235 0.36 -14.28 6.80
N ASP A 236 -0.30 -15.25 6.16
CA ASP A 236 -1.36 -15.03 5.18
C ASP A 236 -2.70 -15.36 5.88
N GLU A 237 -3.49 -14.34 6.18
CA GLU A 237 -4.71 -14.42 6.98
C GLU A 237 -5.95 -14.26 6.11
N ARG A 238 -6.83 -15.26 6.18
CA ARG A 238 -8.16 -15.18 5.56
C ARG A 238 -9.05 -14.27 6.39
N ILE A 239 -9.74 -13.36 5.73
CA ILE A 239 -10.79 -12.53 6.31
C ILE A 239 -11.99 -12.50 5.38
N HIS A 240 -13.20 -12.39 5.92
CA HIS A 240 -14.38 -12.13 5.11
C HIS A 240 -14.75 -10.66 5.30
N VAL A 241 -14.64 -9.87 4.23
CA VAL A 241 -14.96 -8.45 4.22
C VAL A 241 -16.26 -8.18 3.47
N GLY A 242 -16.97 -7.13 3.90
CA GLY A 242 -18.25 -6.77 3.33
C GLY A 242 -19.43 -7.61 3.83
N GLY A 243 -20.54 -7.52 3.10
CA GLY A 243 -21.81 -8.15 3.44
C GLY A 243 -22.24 -9.21 2.41
N PRO A 244 -23.43 -9.82 2.55
CA PRO A 244 -23.89 -10.93 1.72
C PRO A 244 -23.88 -10.66 0.20
N VAL A 245 -23.98 -9.39 -0.20
CA VAL A 245 -24.03 -8.95 -1.61
C VAL A 245 -22.65 -8.55 -2.13
N THR A 246 -21.81 -7.92 -1.32
CA THR A 246 -20.49 -7.42 -1.74
C THR A 246 -19.38 -8.45 -1.56
N GLY A 247 -19.51 -9.33 -0.56
CA GLY A 247 -18.55 -10.38 -0.23
C GLY A 247 -18.46 -11.54 -1.22
N TRP A 248 -19.24 -11.55 -2.31
CA TRP A 248 -19.20 -12.59 -3.37
C TRP A 248 -18.93 -12.00 -4.76
N THR A 249 -18.43 -10.76 -4.82
CA THR A 249 -18.19 -10.03 -6.07
C THR A 249 -16.84 -9.31 -6.01
N PRO A 250 -16.27 -8.87 -7.15
CA PRO A 250 -15.07 -8.02 -7.14
C PRO A 250 -15.19 -6.72 -6.31
N ALA A 251 -16.39 -6.36 -5.82
CA ALA A 251 -16.58 -5.27 -4.87
C ALA A 251 -16.04 -5.60 -3.45
N SER A 252 -15.84 -6.87 -3.10
CA SER A 252 -15.16 -7.31 -1.86
C SER A 252 -13.77 -6.68 -1.76
N HIS A 253 -13.12 -6.47 -2.91
CA HIS A 253 -11.83 -5.81 -3.02
C HIS A 253 -11.79 -4.40 -2.41
N LEU A 254 -12.92 -3.68 -2.43
CA LEU A 254 -13.05 -2.35 -1.83
C LEU A 254 -13.65 -2.39 -0.43
N ALA A 255 -14.18 -3.54 0.01
CA ALA A 255 -14.88 -3.66 1.29
C ALA A 255 -13.96 -3.62 2.51
N TYR A 256 -12.65 -3.88 2.34
CA TYR A 256 -11.68 -3.81 3.44
C TYR A 256 -11.65 -2.44 4.13
N TRP A 257 -11.85 -1.35 3.39
CA TRP A 257 -11.70 0.01 3.92
C TRP A 257 -12.68 0.32 5.06
N SER A 258 -13.88 -0.24 5.04
CA SER A 258 -14.91 -0.01 6.04
C SER A 258 -15.25 -1.25 6.88
N ASP A 259 -14.51 -2.35 6.72
CA ASP A 259 -14.78 -3.60 7.43
C ASP A 259 -14.29 -3.56 8.89
N GLU A 260 -15.22 -3.75 9.82
CA GLU A 260 -14.94 -3.70 11.26
C GLU A 260 -14.01 -4.84 11.72
N ARG A 261 -14.13 -6.04 11.14
CA ARG A 261 -13.27 -7.17 11.51
C ARG A 261 -11.85 -6.91 11.06
N PHE A 262 -11.67 -6.33 9.87
CA PHE A 262 -10.36 -5.90 9.39
C PHE A 262 -9.79 -4.82 10.29
N ALA A 263 -10.56 -3.76 10.58
CA ALA A 263 -10.15 -2.70 11.49
C ALA A 263 -9.73 -3.23 12.87
N ASN A 264 -10.44 -4.22 13.42
CA ASN A 264 -10.08 -4.87 14.68
C ASN A 264 -8.74 -5.61 14.61
N ARG A 265 -8.47 -6.32 13.51
CA ARG A 265 -7.17 -7.00 13.27
C ARG A 265 -6.02 -6.00 13.22
N ILE A 266 -6.21 -4.90 12.49
CA ILE A 266 -5.22 -3.83 12.42
C ILE A 266 -4.99 -3.22 13.80
N ALA A 267 -6.06 -2.81 14.50
CA ALA A 267 -5.95 -2.19 15.82
C ALA A 267 -5.22 -3.07 16.84
N LYS A 268 -5.46 -4.40 16.84
CA LYS A 268 -4.75 -5.34 17.71
C LYS A 268 -3.24 -5.36 17.44
N PHE A 269 -2.85 -5.31 16.17
CA PHE A 269 -1.45 -5.25 15.82
C PHE A 269 -0.83 -3.89 16.19
N LEU A 270 -1.53 -2.78 15.94
CA LEU A 270 -1.06 -1.46 16.35
C LEU A 270 -0.90 -1.35 17.87
N ASP A 271 -1.84 -1.91 18.65
CA ASP A 271 -1.77 -1.98 20.12
C ASP A 271 -0.52 -2.73 20.63
N SER A 272 -0.06 -3.76 19.92
CA SER A 272 1.19 -4.48 20.26
C SER A 272 2.48 -3.64 20.06
N LEU A 273 2.36 -2.49 19.39
CA LEU A 273 3.44 -1.55 19.11
C LEU A 273 3.33 -0.24 19.92
N LEU A 274 2.21 -0.04 20.64
CA LEU A 274 1.94 1.09 21.53
C LEU A 274 2.32 0.76 22.98
#